data_AF-A0A4Y9YSE4-F1
#
_entry.id   AF-A0A4Y9YSE4-F1
#
_cell.length_a   1.000
_cell.length_b   1.000
_cell.length_c   1.000
_cell.angle_alpha   90.00
_cell.angle_beta   90.00
_cell.angle_gamma   90.00
#
_symmetry.space_group_name_H-M   'P 1'
#
loop_
_entity.id
_entity.type
_entity.pdbx_description
1 polymer ?
#
loop_
_entity_poly.entity_id
_entity_poly.type
_entity_poly.pdbx_seq_one_letter_code
_entity_poly.pdbx_strand_id
1 'polypeptide(L)'
;MSSSCQHLIAALKECLLHSDCVVKQGHLPSECLREHTKELPEECLSLRQATFECKRGMLDMRKRFRGNYVGLPPKTSAAEGQDNAAGAAAGETKS
;
A
#
# COMPACT_ATOMS: atom_id res chain seq x y z
N MET A 1 -7.16 6.87 -15.16
CA MET A 1 -7.01 6.61 -13.70
C MET A 1 -5.78 7.36 -13.23
N SER A 2 -5.96 8.30 -12.31
CA SER A 2 -4.95 9.21 -11.75
C SER A 2 -3.60 8.54 -11.46
N SER A 3 -2.52 9.16 -11.91
CA SER A 3 -1.14 8.64 -11.87
C SER A 3 -0.58 8.41 -10.46
N SER A 4 -1.17 9.04 -9.44
CA SER A 4 -0.62 9.11 -8.08
C SER A 4 -0.44 7.75 -7.38
N CYS A 5 -1.28 6.75 -7.66
CA CYS A 5 -1.20 5.43 -7.02
C CYS A 5 -0.75 4.31 -7.97
N GLN A 6 -0.40 4.62 -9.22
CA GLN A 6 -0.12 3.59 -10.23
C GLN A 6 1.07 2.72 -9.87
N HIS A 7 2.10 3.32 -9.25
CA HIS A 7 3.30 2.59 -8.85
C HIS A 7 3.03 1.59 -7.72
N LEU A 8 2.18 1.94 -6.73
CA LEU A 8 1.75 1.01 -5.68
C LEU A 8 0.89 -0.12 -6.26
N ILE A 9 0.01 0.20 -7.20
CA ILE A 9 -0.83 -0.80 -7.88
C ILE A 9 0.03 -1.76 -8.71
N ALA A 10 1.05 -1.24 -9.40
CA ALA A 10 2.00 -2.05 -10.16
C ALA A 10 2.78 -2.99 -9.24
N ALA A 11 3.35 -2.46 -8.15
CA ALA A 11 4.07 -3.25 -7.16
C ALA A 11 3.17 -4.33 -6.52
N LEU A 12 1.93 -3.98 -6.17
CA LEU A 12 0.98 -4.95 -5.62
C LEU A 12 0.66 -6.08 -6.61
N LYS A 13 0.44 -5.75 -7.89
CA LYS A 13 0.22 -6.77 -8.93
C LYS A 13 1.42 -7.70 -9.06
N GLU A 14 2.61 -7.14 -9.09
CA GLU A 14 3.86 -7.90 -9.20
C GLU A 14 4.07 -8.81 -7.99
N CYS A 15 3.76 -8.33 -6.79
CA CYS A 15 3.78 -9.16 -5.58
C CYS A 15 2.79 -10.34 -5.68
N LEU A 16 1.57 -10.09 -6.16
CA LEU A 16 0.56 -11.14 -6.32
C LEU A 16 0.98 -12.21 -7.34
N LEU A 17 1.62 -11.82 -8.45
CA LEU A 17 2.10 -12.76 -9.47
C LEU A 17 3.17 -13.72 -8.94
N HIS A 18 3.96 -13.31 -7.95
CA HIS A 18 4.96 -14.16 -7.29
C HIS A 18 4.42 -14.89 -6.06
N SER A 19 3.21 -14.54 -5.61
CA SER A 19 2.62 -15.12 -4.40
C SER A 19 2.13 -16.55 -4.62
N ASP A 20 2.14 -17.32 -3.53
CA ASP A 20 1.69 -18.70 -3.52
C ASP A 20 0.23 -18.88 -3.98
N CYS A 21 -0.65 -17.91 -3.70
CA CYS A 21 -2.05 -17.98 -4.12
C CYS A 21 -2.21 -18.01 -5.65
N VAL A 22 -1.39 -17.25 -6.39
CA VAL A 22 -1.45 -17.26 -7.86
C VAL A 22 -0.60 -18.39 -8.44
N VAL A 23 0.61 -18.61 -7.89
CA VAL A 23 1.56 -19.58 -8.44
C VAL A 23 1.19 -21.03 -8.09
N LYS A 24 0.81 -21.31 -6.84
CA LYS A 24 0.51 -22.68 -6.39
C LYS A 24 -0.94 -23.07 -6.64
N GLN A 25 -1.88 -22.16 -6.40
CA GLN A 25 -3.31 -22.47 -6.48
C GLN A 25 -3.94 -22.05 -7.82
N GLY A 26 -3.30 -21.15 -8.58
CA GLY A 26 -3.80 -20.71 -9.89
C GLY A 26 -4.99 -19.75 -9.82
N HIS A 27 -5.26 -19.15 -8.66
CA HIS A 27 -6.36 -18.20 -8.50
C HIS A 27 -6.06 -16.85 -9.18
N LEU A 28 -7.12 -16.11 -9.48
CA LEU A 28 -6.96 -14.75 -9.98
C LEU A 28 -6.40 -13.86 -8.86
N PRO A 29 -5.50 -12.90 -9.16
CA PRO A 29 -4.98 -11.95 -8.18
C PRO A 29 -6.08 -11.21 -7.39
N SER A 30 -7.22 -10.96 -8.05
CA SER A 30 -8.41 -10.35 -7.44
C SER A 30 -9.08 -11.25 -6.40
N GLU A 31 -9.10 -12.57 -6.60
CA GLU A 31 -9.64 -13.54 -5.65
C GLU A 31 -8.68 -13.72 -4.47
N CYS A 32 -7.38 -13.76 -4.73
CA CYS A 32 -6.35 -13.83 -3.68
C CYS A 32 -6.49 -12.68 -2.66
N LEU A 33 -6.82 -11.48 -3.12
CA LEU A 33 -7.04 -10.32 -2.25
C LEU A 33 -8.36 -10.34 -1.47
N ARG A 34 -9.35 -11.13 -1.91
CA ARG A 34 -10.68 -11.20 -1.29
C ARG A 34 -10.81 -12.36 -0.32
N GLU A 35 -10.36 -13.53 -0.75
CA GLU A 35 -10.61 -14.79 -0.05
C GLU A 35 -9.35 -15.35 0.62
N HIS A 36 -8.18 -15.18 -0.03
CA HIS A 36 -6.91 -15.78 0.42
C HIS A 36 -5.93 -14.78 1.04
N THR A 37 -6.46 -13.81 1.79
CA THR A 37 -5.65 -12.74 2.40
C THR A 37 -4.64 -13.24 3.44
N LYS A 38 -4.88 -14.40 4.04
CA LYS A 38 -3.99 -15.02 5.04
C LYS A 38 -2.85 -15.82 4.43
N GLU A 39 -2.98 -16.22 3.18
CA GLU A 39 -1.99 -17.02 2.45
C GLU A 39 -1.01 -16.12 1.67
N LEU A 40 -1.28 -14.82 1.67
CA LEU A 40 -0.43 -13.81 1.06
C LEU A 40 0.75 -13.46 1.97
N PRO A 41 1.95 -13.27 1.40
CA PRO A 41 3.11 -12.82 2.17
C PRO A 41 2.88 -11.41 2.71
N GLU A 42 3.55 -11.10 3.83
CA GLU A 42 3.44 -9.81 4.52
C GLU A 42 3.73 -8.63 3.59
N GLU A 43 4.70 -8.79 2.68
CA GLU A 43 5.04 -7.78 1.66
C GLU A 43 3.82 -7.38 0.81
N CYS A 44 3.03 -8.36 0.33
CA CYS A 44 1.83 -8.07 -0.47
C CYS A 44 0.74 -7.40 0.37
N LEU A 45 0.64 -7.74 1.66
CA LEU A 45 -0.30 -7.12 2.59
C LEU A 45 0.07 -5.65 2.85
N SER A 46 1.36 -5.35 3.00
CA SER A 46 1.84 -3.98 3.15
C SER A 46 1.51 -3.12 1.91
N LEU A 47 1.73 -3.65 0.71
CA LEU A 47 1.40 -2.98 -0.56
C LEU A 47 -0.10 -2.79 -0.74
N ARG A 48 -0.91 -3.74 -0.28
CA ARG A 48 -2.38 -3.62 -0.24
C ARG A 48 -2.82 -2.49 0.68
N GLN A 49 -2.20 -2.35 1.84
CA GLN A 49 -2.51 -1.26 2.76
C GLN A 49 -2.07 0.09 2.18
N ALA A 50 -0.87 0.19 1.62
CA ALA A 50 -0.38 1.40 0.99
C ALA A 50 -1.25 1.85 -0.20
N THR A 51 -1.67 0.91 -1.06
CA THR A 51 -2.61 1.21 -2.16
C THR A 51 -3.97 1.70 -1.65
N PHE A 52 -4.49 1.10 -0.57
CA PHE A 52 -5.74 1.53 0.06
C PHE A 52 -5.62 2.95 0.63
N GLU A 53 -4.54 3.23 1.35
CA GLU A 53 -4.26 4.55 1.93
C GLU A 53 -4.07 5.61 0.84
N CYS A 54 -3.38 5.26 -0.25
CA CYS A 54 -3.24 6.13 -1.41
C CYS A 54 -4.59 6.50 -2.01
N LYS A 55 -5.42 5.50 -2.30
CA LYS A 55 -6.74 5.74 -2.88
C LYS A 55 -7.65 6.50 -1.94
N ARG A 56 -7.60 6.20 -0.63
CA ARG A 56 -8.36 6.91 0.41
C ARG A 56 -7.94 8.37 0.50
N GLY A 57 -6.64 8.67 0.44
CA GLY A 57 -6.14 10.04 0.49
C GLY A 57 -6.42 10.85 -0.77
N MET A 58 -6.59 10.22 -1.93
CA MET A 58 -7.09 10.89 -3.15
C MET A 58 -8.56 11.33 -3.03
N LEU A 59 -9.37 10.55 -2.31
CA LEU A 59 -10.79 10.84 -2.10
C LEU A 59 -11.01 11.85 -0.98
N ASP A 60 -10.10 11.93 0.00
CA ASP A 60 -10.19 12.88 1.11
C ASP A 60 -9.80 14.31 0.69
N MET A 61 -10.80 15.19 0.58
CA MET A 61 -10.63 16.61 0.24
C MET A 61 -9.71 17.35 1.20
N ARG A 62 -9.64 16.94 2.48
CA ARG A 62 -8.75 17.59 3.48
C ARG A 62 -7.27 17.32 3.21
N LYS A 63 -6.95 16.20 2.56
CA LYS A 63 -5.57 15.85 2.19
C LYS A 63 -5.15 16.45 0.84
N ARG A 64 -6.11 16.93 0.03
CA ARG A 64 -5.80 17.60 -1.26
C ARG A 64 -5.06 18.92 -1.09
N PHE A 65 -5.33 19.66 -0.01
CA PHE A 65 -4.65 20.94 0.27
C PHE A 65 -3.26 20.78 0.88
N ARG A 66 -2.98 19.64 1.54
CA ARG A 66 -1.72 19.39 2.25
C ARG A 66 -0.83 18.36 1.56
N GLY A 67 -1.23 17.84 0.40
CA GLY A 67 -0.53 16.77 -0.30
C GLY A 67 -0.88 15.39 0.27
N ASN A 68 -1.05 14.42 -0.63
CA ASN A 68 -1.25 13.03 -0.28
C ASN A 68 0.11 12.36 -0.09
N TYR A 69 0.72 12.52 1.08
CA TYR A 69 1.96 11.83 1.44
C TYR A 69 1.63 10.38 1.79
N VAL A 70 1.53 9.53 0.77
CA VAL A 70 1.76 8.10 0.98
C VAL A 70 3.26 7.98 0.94
N GLY A 71 3.87 7.74 2.10
CA GLY A 71 5.31 7.64 2.25
C GLY A 71 5.82 6.45 1.44
N LEU A 72 6.12 6.67 0.16
CA LEU A 72 6.85 5.70 -0.63
C LEU A 72 8.23 6.26 -0.96
N PRO A 73 9.31 5.54 -0.60
CA PRO A 73 10.64 5.92 -1.01
C PRO A 73 10.68 5.94 -2.55
N PRO A 74 11.20 7.02 -3.15
CA PRO A 74 11.43 7.08 -4.58
C PRO A 74 12.46 6.01 -4.95
N LYS A 75 12.16 5.30 -6.03
CA LYS A 75 13.11 4.45 -6.74
C LYS A 75 14.34 5.31 -7.02
N THR A 76 15.46 4.86 -6.48
CA THR A 76 16.76 5.52 -6.43
C THR A 76 17.07 6.41 -7.63
N SER A 77 17.20 7.72 -7.41
CA SER A 77 18.43 8.50 -7.69
C SER A 77 18.16 9.98 -7.44
N ALA A 78 19.04 10.57 -6.64
CA ALA A 78 19.25 12.01 -6.40
C ALA A 78 18.21 12.76 -5.55
N ALA A 79 18.63 12.98 -4.29
CA ALA A 79 18.48 14.20 -3.49
C ALA A 79 17.10 14.86 -3.42
N GLU A 80 16.46 14.78 -2.26
CA GLU A 80 16.10 15.95 -1.44
C GLU A 80 15.64 15.46 -0.05
N GLY A 81 16.09 16.14 1.00
CA GLY A 81 15.76 15.81 2.39
C GLY A 81 14.34 16.25 2.77
N GLN A 82 14.08 16.19 4.08
CA GLN A 82 12.94 16.81 4.79
C GLN A 82 11.60 16.02 4.70
N ASP A 83 10.81 15.79 5.75
CA ASP A 83 10.85 16.10 7.19
C ASP A 83 9.84 15.22 7.97
N ASN A 84 10.03 15.19 9.29
CA ASN A 84 9.33 14.38 10.29
C ASN A 84 7.82 14.71 10.45
N ALA A 85 6.99 13.67 10.63
CA ALA A 85 5.79 13.67 11.51
C ALA A 85 5.23 12.22 11.58
N ALA A 86 5.51 11.43 12.62
CA ALA A 86 4.94 11.49 13.98
C ALA A 86 3.40 11.41 14.02
N GLY A 87 2.89 10.35 14.68
CA GLY A 87 1.48 10.12 15.00
C GLY A 87 1.09 8.66 14.79
N ALA A 88 1.68 7.68 15.48
CA ALA A 88 1.43 7.38 16.90
C ALA A 88 -0.07 7.35 17.23
N ALA A 89 -0.69 6.17 17.12
CA ALA A 89 -1.89 5.78 17.86
C ALA A 89 -2.09 4.26 17.81
N ALA A 90 -1.19 3.51 18.46
CA ALA A 90 -1.46 2.16 18.92
C ALA A 90 -0.82 2.03 20.31
N GLY A 91 -1.65 1.93 21.33
CA GLY A 91 -1.25 1.93 22.73
C GLY A 91 -2.47 1.63 23.60
N GLU A 92 -2.76 0.34 23.73
CA GLU A 92 -3.53 -0.25 24.82
C GLU A 92 -3.00 0.23 26.19
N THR A 93 -3.90 0.51 27.15
CA THR A 93 -3.90 -0.02 28.53
C THR A 93 -4.96 0.66 29.42
N LYS A 94 -6.04 -0.09 29.69
CA LYS A 94 -6.66 -0.43 31.00
C LYS A 94 -6.68 0.60 32.15
N SER A 95 -7.87 0.93 32.69
CA SER A 95 -8.41 0.34 33.93
C SER A 95 -9.80 0.88 34.31
#